data_AF-A0A525VSI5-F1
#
_entry.id   AF-A0A525VSI5-F1
#
_cell.length_a   1.000
_cell.length_b   1.000
_cell.length_c   1.000
_cell.angle_alpha   90.00
_cell.angle_beta   90.00
_cell.angle_gamma   90.00
#
_symmetry.space_group_name_H-M   'P 1'
#
loop_
_entity.id
_entity.type
_entity.pdbx_description
1 polymer ?
#
loop_
_entity_poly.entity_id
_entity_poly.type
_entity_poly.pdbx_seq_one_letter_code
_entity_poly.pdbx_strand_id
1 'polypeptide(L)'
;MNLARNIIGISLMVLLFSGVSLAAEPAEVEKFVKARIDIGEMMTNYFQGGGMFKDGQRPSADQMKDMGADIHTKLGKLLAKYDLTVEEYRKRSPEVFADDASVKSYLNEHPDLKTRYEALPLDRMGRGGSTGRGY
;
A
#
# COMPACT_ATOMS: atom_id res chain seq x y z
N MET A 1 -53.30 22.62 -28.32
CA MET A 1 -52.16 22.31 -29.21
C MET A 1 -51.20 23.48 -29.20
N ASN A 2 -49.89 23.17 -29.22
CA ASN A 2 -48.74 24.06 -29.44
C ASN A 2 -48.00 24.55 -28.18
N LEU A 3 -47.49 23.58 -27.40
CA LEU A 3 -46.31 23.73 -26.55
C LEU A 3 -45.07 23.72 -27.45
N ALA A 4 -44.74 24.87 -28.01
CA ALA A 4 -43.54 25.08 -28.81
C ALA A 4 -42.75 26.24 -28.22
N ARG A 5 -41.78 25.91 -27.34
CA ARG A 5 -40.48 26.59 -27.23
C ARG A 5 -39.69 26.08 -26.02
N ASN A 6 -38.38 25.93 -26.25
CA ASN A 6 -37.30 25.67 -25.29
C ASN A 6 -37.19 24.15 -24.97
N ILE A 7 -36.08 23.46 -25.21
CA ILE A 7 -34.69 23.79 -24.89
C ILE A 7 -33.77 23.02 -25.87
N ILE A 8 -32.83 23.75 -26.48
CA ILE A 8 -31.64 23.22 -27.16
C ILE A 8 -30.55 23.05 -26.09
N GLY A 9 -29.84 21.91 -26.12
CA GLY A 9 -28.72 21.57 -25.23
C GLY A 9 -29.22 20.81 -24.01
N ILE A 10 -28.98 19.51 -23.88
CA ILE A 10 -27.67 18.94 -23.55
C ILE A 10 -27.52 17.61 -24.28
N SER A 11 -26.74 17.63 -25.37
CA SER A 11 -26.04 16.46 -25.87
C SER A 11 -24.81 16.22 -25.00
N LEU A 12 -24.45 14.95 -24.83
CA LEU A 12 -23.20 14.44 -24.22
C LEU A 12 -23.06 14.58 -22.70
N MET A 13 -23.86 13.81 -21.97
CA MET A 13 -23.36 13.18 -20.75
C MET A 13 -23.75 11.70 -20.77
N VAL A 14 -23.27 11.00 -21.81
CA VAL A 14 -23.12 9.55 -21.74
C VAL A 14 -22.11 9.32 -20.62
N LEU A 15 -22.59 8.77 -19.51
CA LEU A 15 -21.78 8.25 -18.42
C LEU A 15 -20.72 7.31 -19.01
N LEU A 16 -19.53 7.85 -19.28
CA LEU A 16 -18.29 7.09 -19.29
C LEU A 16 -17.92 6.81 -17.83
N PHE A 17 -18.73 5.97 -17.18
CA PHE A 17 -18.23 5.09 -16.13
C PHE A 17 -17.49 3.93 -16.83
N SER A 18 -16.47 4.29 -17.61
CA SER A 18 -15.38 3.36 -17.87
C SER A 18 -14.76 3.09 -16.50
N GLY A 19 -14.88 1.86 -16.02
CA GLY A 19 -13.94 1.32 -15.06
C GLY A 19 -12.56 1.48 -15.67
N VAL A 20 -11.91 2.60 -15.39
CA VAL A 20 -10.52 2.81 -15.74
C VAL A 20 -9.78 1.92 -14.76
N SER A 21 -9.31 0.78 -15.25
CA SER A 21 -8.13 0.14 -14.67
C SER A 21 -7.00 1.18 -14.77
N LEU A 22 -6.96 2.13 -13.85
CA LEU A 22 -5.92 3.14 -13.78
C LEU A 22 -4.65 2.37 -13.44
N ALA A 23 -3.79 2.18 -14.43
CA ALA A 23 -2.38 1.89 -14.16
C ALA A 23 -1.91 2.90 -13.13
N ALA A 24 -1.24 2.42 -12.07
CA ALA A 24 -0.78 3.31 -11.03
C ALA A 24 0.19 4.32 -11.65
N GLU A 25 0.01 5.61 -11.37
CA GLU A 25 0.88 6.63 -11.94
C GLU A 25 2.33 6.36 -11.50
N PRO A 26 3.36 6.60 -12.34
CA PRO A 26 4.75 6.28 -11.99
C PRO A 26 5.21 6.90 -10.66
N ALA A 27 4.80 8.13 -10.38
CA ALA A 27 5.08 8.81 -9.10
C ALA A 27 4.39 8.13 -7.91
N GLU A 28 3.20 7.56 -8.12
CA GLU A 28 2.49 6.79 -7.10
C GLU A 28 3.19 5.44 -6.86
N VAL A 29 3.61 4.74 -7.92
CA VAL A 29 4.38 3.49 -7.80
C VAL A 29 5.66 3.73 -7.02
N GLU A 30 6.44 4.74 -7.39
CA GLU A 30 7.66 5.14 -6.67
C GLU A 30 7.39 5.35 -5.17
N LYS A 31 6.41 6.20 -4.87
CA LYS A 31 6.03 6.60 -3.52
C LYS A 31 5.63 5.39 -2.67
N PHE A 32 4.78 4.51 -3.20
CA PHE A 32 4.31 3.33 -2.48
C PHE A 32 5.37 2.24 -2.34
N VAL A 33 6.22 2.04 -3.35
CA VAL A 33 7.34 1.07 -3.28
C VAL A 33 8.32 1.49 -2.19
N LYS A 34 8.76 2.76 -2.18
CA LYS A 34 9.66 3.30 -1.15
C LYS A 34 9.03 3.21 0.24
N ALA A 35 7.76 3.59 0.37
CA ALA A 35 7.02 3.44 1.62
C ALA A 35 6.97 1.97 2.10
N ARG A 36 6.73 1.00 1.20
CA ARG A 36 6.66 -0.42 1.58
C ARG A 36 8.02 -0.97 2.05
N ILE A 37 9.11 -0.56 1.41
CA ILE A 37 10.48 -0.89 1.84
C ILE A 37 10.73 -0.36 3.25
N ASP A 38 10.52 0.94 3.45
CA ASP A 38 10.77 1.59 4.72
C ASP A 38 9.88 1.04 5.85
N ILE A 39 8.62 0.75 5.57
CA ILE A 39 7.73 0.03 6.50
C ILE A 39 8.32 -1.32 6.83
N GLY A 40 8.77 -2.06 5.83
CA GLY A 40 9.22 -3.41 6.04
C GLY A 40 10.52 -3.52 6.84
N GLU A 41 11.45 -2.59 6.60
CA GLU A 41 12.66 -2.43 7.40
C GLU A 41 12.34 -1.97 8.82
N MET A 42 11.42 -1.01 8.97
CA MET A 42 10.98 -0.55 10.29
C MET A 42 10.38 -1.70 11.11
N MET A 43 9.52 -2.53 10.52
CA MET A 43 8.94 -3.69 11.19
C MET A 43 10.01 -4.74 11.52
N THR A 44 10.95 -4.99 10.61
CA THR A 44 12.05 -5.93 10.84
C THR A 44 12.92 -5.49 12.01
N ASN A 45 13.32 -4.21 12.03
CA ASN A 45 14.11 -3.63 13.11
C ASN A 45 13.34 -3.61 14.43
N TYR A 46 12.04 -3.32 14.40
CA TYR A 46 11.19 -3.33 15.60
C TYR A 46 11.15 -4.71 16.26
N PHE A 47 11.00 -5.78 15.47
CA PHE A 47 10.94 -7.14 16.01
C PHE A 47 12.31 -7.76 16.30
N GLN A 48 13.37 -7.40 15.56
CA GLN A 48 14.74 -7.84 15.85
C GLN A 48 15.34 -7.14 17.08
N GLY A 49 15.06 -5.84 17.25
CA GLY A 49 15.68 -4.99 18.28
C GLY A 49 15.05 -5.08 19.67
N GLY A 50 14.12 -6.01 19.92
CA GLY A 50 13.50 -6.20 21.25
C GLY A 50 12.00 -6.44 21.26
N GLY A 51 11.32 -6.45 20.10
CA GLY A 51 9.91 -6.86 19.99
C GLY A 51 9.67 -8.38 20.06
N MET A 52 10.73 -9.18 19.93
CA MET A 52 10.70 -10.59 20.32
C MET A 52 11.00 -10.67 21.82
N PHE A 53 9.98 -10.98 22.59
CA PHE A 53 10.12 -11.39 23.99
C PHE A 53 11.18 -12.47 24.06
N LYS A 54 12.16 -12.27 24.94
CA LYS A 54 13.21 -13.24 25.24
C LYS A 54 12.53 -14.61 25.47
N ASP A 55 13.03 -15.64 24.81
CA ASP A 55 12.63 -17.04 25.02
C ASP A 55 11.24 -17.48 24.48
N GLY A 56 10.67 -16.75 23.51
CA GLY A 56 9.46 -17.22 22.80
C GLY A 56 8.15 -17.06 23.58
N GLN A 57 8.17 -16.26 24.64
CA GLN A 57 6.99 -15.96 25.43
C GLN A 57 6.03 -15.07 24.63
N ARG A 58 4.77 -15.49 24.50
CA ARG A 58 3.76 -14.67 23.80
C ARG A 58 3.43 -13.42 24.64
N PRO A 59 3.40 -12.22 24.05
CA PRO A 59 2.97 -11.01 24.75
C PRO A 59 1.59 -11.19 25.39
N SER A 60 1.41 -10.60 26.57
CA SER A 60 0.08 -10.41 27.15
C SER A 60 -0.78 -9.50 26.25
N ALA A 61 -2.11 -9.57 26.41
CA ALA A 61 -3.04 -8.78 25.60
C ALA A 61 -2.77 -7.26 25.69
N ASP A 62 -2.43 -6.76 26.88
CA ASP A 62 -2.10 -5.36 27.09
C ASP A 62 -0.79 -4.98 26.39
N GLN A 63 0.23 -5.84 26.46
CA GLN A 63 1.48 -5.64 25.71
C GLN A 63 1.26 -5.67 24.19
N MET A 64 0.39 -6.55 23.69
CA MET A 64 0.03 -6.55 22.27
C MET A 64 -0.64 -5.24 21.85
N LYS A 65 -1.50 -4.67 22.72
CA LYS A 65 -2.17 -3.39 22.48
C LYS A 65 -1.17 -2.23 22.45
N ASP A 66 -0.24 -2.18 23.41
CA ASP A 66 0.79 -1.15 23.48
C ASP A 66 1.75 -1.22 22.28
N MET A 67 2.17 -2.44 21.91
CA MET A 67 2.96 -2.64 20.69
C MET A 67 2.20 -2.20 19.44
N GLY A 68 0.91 -2.49 19.35
CA GLY A 68 0.07 -2.05 18.24
C GLY A 68 -0.01 -0.52 18.14
N ALA A 69 -0.15 0.16 19.28
CA ALA A 69 -0.19 1.63 19.34
C ALA A 69 1.16 2.27 18.96
N ASP A 70 2.28 1.70 19.43
CA ASP A 70 3.62 2.16 19.06
C ASP A 70 3.91 1.94 17.57
N ILE A 71 3.59 0.74 17.04
CA ILE A 71 3.69 0.46 15.59
C ILE A 71 2.85 1.45 14.79
N HIS A 72 1.59 1.70 15.19
CA HIS A 72 0.72 2.64 14.49
C HIS A 72 1.30 4.07 14.48
N THR A 73 1.85 4.51 15.62
CA THR A 73 2.49 5.82 15.75
C THR A 73 3.74 5.93 14.86
N LYS A 74 4.62 4.92 14.88
CA LYS A 74 5.82 4.87 14.04
C LYS A 74 5.48 4.80 12.56
N LEU A 75 4.46 4.02 12.20
CA LEU A 75 3.94 3.91 10.84
C LEU A 75 3.39 5.25 10.33
N GLY A 76 2.61 5.96 11.14
CA GLY A 76 2.10 7.29 10.79
C GLY A 76 3.23 8.29 10.52
N LYS A 77 4.24 8.34 11.39
CA LYS A 77 5.42 9.21 11.20
C LYS A 77 6.22 8.86 9.96
N LEU A 78 6.36 7.56 9.65
CA LEU A 78 7.09 7.09 8.47
C LEU A 78 6.34 7.47 7.18
N LEU A 79 5.04 7.22 7.14
CA LEU A 79 4.20 7.52 5.97
C LEU A 79 4.07 9.02 5.71
N ALA A 80 4.17 9.86 6.75
CA ALA A 80 4.19 11.31 6.58
C ALA A 80 5.37 11.81 5.72
N LYS A 81 6.50 11.09 5.67
CA LYS A 81 7.62 11.40 4.75
C LYS A 81 7.24 11.33 3.28
N TYR A 82 6.18 10.59 2.99
CA TYR A 82 5.65 10.33 1.67
C TYR A 82 4.35 11.09 1.43
N ASP A 83 3.93 12.01 2.32
CA ASP A 83 2.61 12.64 2.26
C ASP A 83 1.47 11.60 2.21
N LEU A 84 1.53 10.62 3.13
CA LEU A 84 0.51 9.59 3.30
C LEU A 84 0.11 9.48 4.76
N THR A 85 -1.18 9.23 4.97
CA THR A 85 -1.71 8.68 6.22
C THR A 85 -1.72 7.16 6.19
N VAL A 86 -1.85 6.54 7.36
CA VAL A 86 -1.98 5.08 7.49
C VAL A 86 -3.21 4.55 6.72
N GLU A 87 -4.31 5.30 6.73
CA GLU A 87 -5.56 4.92 6.07
C GLU A 87 -5.44 5.00 4.55
N GLU A 88 -4.87 6.07 4.02
CA GLU A 88 -4.63 6.23 2.57
C GLU A 88 -3.70 5.13 2.05
N TYR A 89 -2.60 4.87 2.74
CA TYR A 89 -1.68 3.79 2.35
C TYR A 89 -2.40 2.45 2.35
N ARG A 90 -3.20 2.13 3.37
CA ARG A 90 -3.96 0.88 3.44
C ARG A 90 -4.99 0.75 2.32
N LYS A 91 -5.66 1.85 1.97
CA LYS A 91 -6.68 1.86 0.92
C LYS A 91 -6.09 1.75 -0.49
N ARG A 92 -4.99 2.47 -0.76
CA ARG A 92 -4.40 2.57 -2.11
C ARG A 92 -3.36 1.50 -2.40
N SER A 93 -2.64 1.00 -1.38
CA SER A 93 -1.58 0.01 -1.61
C SER A 93 -2.04 -1.25 -2.37
N PRO A 94 -3.23 -1.84 -2.14
CA PRO A 94 -3.67 -3.01 -2.91
C PRO A 94 -3.81 -2.70 -4.41
N GLU A 95 -4.29 -1.51 -4.75
CA GLU A 95 -4.47 -1.08 -6.15
C GLU A 95 -3.11 -0.81 -6.81
N VAL A 96 -2.21 -0.11 -6.13
CA VAL A 96 -0.86 0.19 -6.66
C VAL A 96 -0.03 -1.08 -6.84
N PHE A 97 -0.07 -2.00 -5.86
CA PHE A 97 0.67 -3.26 -5.95
C PHE A 97 -0.01 -4.34 -6.80
N ALA A 98 -1.26 -4.13 -7.25
CA ALA A 98 -1.89 -4.97 -8.27
C ALA A 98 -1.30 -4.71 -9.66
N ASP A 99 -0.76 -3.52 -9.90
CA ASP A 99 0.00 -3.20 -11.12
C ASP A 99 1.44 -3.72 -11.01
N ASP A 100 1.57 -5.04 -11.04
CA ASP A 100 2.85 -5.76 -10.94
C ASP A 100 3.83 -5.38 -12.06
N ALA A 101 3.32 -5.01 -13.24
CA ALA A 101 4.14 -4.59 -14.37
C ALA A 101 4.85 -3.26 -14.06
N SER A 102 4.11 -2.25 -13.59
CA SER A 102 4.68 -0.95 -13.24
C SER A 102 5.63 -1.05 -12.05
N VAL A 103 5.27 -1.85 -11.03
CA VAL A 103 6.15 -2.09 -9.87
C VAL A 103 7.46 -2.78 -10.31
N LYS A 104 7.38 -3.82 -11.15
CA LYS A 104 8.58 -4.51 -11.66
C LYS A 104 9.43 -3.60 -12.53
N SER A 105 8.82 -2.78 -13.39
CA SER A 105 9.54 -1.81 -14.22
C SER A 105 10.35 -0.85 -13.34
N TYR A 106 9.69 -0.23 -12.37
CA TYR A 106 10.32 0.67 -11.42
C TYR A 106 11.47 0.00 -10.64
N LEU A 107 11.25 -1.20 -10.09
CA LEU A 107 12.31 -1.92 -9.37
C LEU A 107 13.49 -2.31 -10.27
N ASN A 108 13.26 -2.64 -11.54
CA ASN A 108 14.35 -2.95 -12.46
C ASN A 108 15.22 -1.71 -12.79
N GLU A 109 14.62 -0.52 -12.78
CA GLU A 109 15.34 0.75 -12.92
C GLU A 109 16.10 1.15 -11.64
N HIS A 110 15.70 0.61 -10.49
CA HIS A 110 16.27 0.90 -9.16
C HIS A 110 16.80 -0.36 -8.47
N PRO A 111 17.98 -0.87 -8.85
CA PRO A 111 18.50 -2.15 -8.37
C PRO A 111 18.72 -2.18 -6.85
N ASP A 112 19.09 -1.06 -6.23
CA ASP A 112 19.21 -0.94 -4.78
C ASP A 112 17.87 -1.13 -4.05
N LEU A 113 16.81 -0.51 -4.57
CA LEU A 113 15.45 -0.63 -4.04
C LEU A 113 14.90 -2.04 -4.27
N LYS A 114 15.22 -2.65 -5.41
CA LYS A 114 14.84 -4.04 -5.72
C LYS A 114 15.39 -5.02 -4.70
N THR A 115 16.69 -4.95 -4.38
CA THR A 115 17.29 -5.82 -3.38
C THR A 115 16.61 -5.67 -2.02
N ARG A 116 16.33 -4.43 -1.59
CA ARG A 116 15.65 -4.16 -0.31
C ARG A 116 14.21 -4.67 -0.32
N TYR A 117 13.49 -4.48 -1.42
CA TYR A 117 12.10 -4.91 -1.59
C TYR A 117 11.95 -6.45 -1.58
N GLU A 118 12.85 -7.16 -2.27
CA GLU A 118 12.86 -8.63 -2.32
C GLU A 118 13.26 -9.27 -0.99
N ALA A 119 14.07 -8.57 -0.17
CA ALA A 119 14.45 -9.01 1.17
C ALA A 119 13.35 -8.84 2.22
N LEU A 120 12.27 -8.11 1.92
CA LEU A 120 11.16 -7.91 2.86
C LEU A 120 10.41 -9.23 3.11
N PRO A 121 9.96 -9.51 4.34
CA PRO A 121 9.05 -10.62 4.60
C PRO A 121 7.63 -10.26 4.13
N LEU A 122 7.43 -10.17 2.81
CA LEU A 122 6.20 -9.70 2.16
C LEU A 122 4.96 -10.50 2.57
N ASP A 123 5.13 -11.80 2.86
CA ASP A 123 4.06 -12.68 3.36
C ASP A 123 3.49 -12.21 4.70
N ARG A 124 4.33 -11.58 5.54
CA ARG A 124 3.91 -11.00 6.83
C ARG A 124 3.35 -9.59 6.70
N MET A 125 3.51 -8.96 5.54
CA MET A 125 3.09 -7.57 5.28
C MET A 125 1.80 -7.47 4.46
N GLY A 126 1.00 -8.53 4.44
CA GLY A 126 -0.33 -8.52 3.81
C GLY A 126 -0.27 -8.29 2.30
N ARG A 127 0.62 -8.98 1.59
CA ARG A 127 0.53 -9.07 0.12
C ARG A 127 -0.82 -9.73 -0.21
N GLY A 128 -1.80 -8.94 -0.64
CA GLY A 128 -3.15 -9.38 -0.99
C GLY A 128 -3.15 -10.28 -2.23
N GLY A 129 -2.61 -11.49 -2.10
CA GLY A 129 -2.38 -12.42 -3.19
C GLY A 129 -1.65 -13.65 -2.69
N SER A 130 -2.37 -14.49 -1.94
CA SER A 130 -1.99 -15.89 -1.78
C SER A 130 -2.17 -16.58 -3.13
N THR A 131 -1.14 -16.57 -3.97
CA THR A 131 -0.89 -17.69 -4.87
C THR A 131 -0.19 -18.79 -4.07
N GLY A 132 -0.88 -19.31 -3.06
CA GLY A 132 -0.55 -20.56 -2.41
C GLY A 132 -0.87 -21.73 -3.34
N ARG A 133 0.02 -22.02 -4.28
CA ARG A 133 0.16 -23.39 -4.81
C ARG A 133 1.07 -24.15 -3.86
N GLY A 134 0.44 -24.87 -2.93
CA GLY A 134 1.11 -25.91 -2.16
C GLY A 134 1.57 -27.03 -3.09
N TYR A 135 2.79 -27.49 -2.87
CA TYR A 135 3.25 -28.83 -3.25
C TYR A 135 3.12 -29.74 -2.03
#